data_AF-A0AAU9TRY6-F1
#
_entry.id   AF-A0AAU9TRY6-F1
#
_cell.length_a   1.000
_cell.length_b   1.000
_cell.length_c   1.000
_cell.angle_alpha   90.00
_cell.angle_beta   90.00
_cell.angle_gamma   90.00
#
_symmetry.space_group_name_H-M   'P 1'
#
loop_
_entity.id
_entity.type
_entity.pdbx_description
1 polymer ?
#
loop_
_entity_poly.entity_id
_entity_poly.type
_entity_poly.pdbx_seq_one_letter_code
_entity_poly.pdbx_strand_id
1 'polypeptide(L)'
;MQIQKEDLLGPEVAMAWINLREDTIQDLDSYTIKHVVGASRKGEYHGVCVWFECNFPKLNSNNRVILKTGPESPATHWKQTIILLPEEQLVDEQEPIAFQLDMNRDQVYPRRYNWQLLLLDPEQVEHPVPCTCHMTNCILFETVMLQHREHAISQNWHNIN
;
A
#
# COMPACT_ATOMS: atom_id res chain seq x y z
N MET A 1 13.98 8.24 -12.60
CA MET A 1 14.44 6.84 -12.49
C MET A 1 13.25 5.95 -12.78
N GLN A 2 13.41 4.81 -13.45
CA GLN A 2 12.34 3.83 -13.62
C GLN A 2 12.58 2.73 -12.59
N ILE A 3 11.65 2.56 -11.65
CA ILE A 3 11.70 1.50 -10.65
C ILE A 3 11.25 0.20 -11.31
N GLN A 4 12.01 -0.86 -11.06
CA GLN A 4 11.67 -2.21 -11.48
C GLN A 4 10.94 -2.94 -10.35
N LYS A 5 10.26 -4.04 -10.69
CA LYS A 5 9.59 -4.88 -9.69
C LYS A 5 10.57 -5.41 -8.64
N GLU A 6 11.79 -5.72 -9.08
CA GLU A 6 12.87 -6.25 -8.25
C GLU A 6 13.50 -5.21 -7.31
N ASP A 7 13.08 -3.94 -7.40
CA ASP A 7 13.48 -2.88 -6.46
C ASP A 7 12.49 -2.75 -5.29
N LEU A 8 11.28 -3.31 -5.40
CA LEU A 8 10.25 -3.20 -4.36
C LEU A 8 10.48 -4.19 -3.22
N LEU A 9 10.64 -3.68 -1.99
CA LEU A 9 10.85 -4.50 -0.78
C LEU A 9 9.56 -4.86 -0.04
N GLY A 10 8.39 -4.48 -0.54
CA GLY A 10 7.11 -4.79 0.10
C GLY A 10 5.97 -4.85 -0.91
N PRO A 11 4.80 -5.37 -0.50
CA PRO A 11 3.60 -5.31 -1.33
C PRO A 11 3.16 -3.86 -1.57
N GLU A 12 2.42 -3.65 -2.66
CA GLU A 12 1.78 -2.35 -2.91
C GLU A 12 0.65 -2.10 -1.89
N VAL A 13 0.52 -0.84 -1.46
CA VAL A 13 -0.50 -0.41 -0.49
C VAL A 13 -1.19 0.83 -1.03
N ALA A 14 -2.52 0.82 -1.03
CA ALA A 14 -3.31 1.96 -1.50
C ALA A 14 -3.28 3.10 -0.47
N MET A 15 -2.60 4.20 -0.81
CA MET A 15 -2.58 5.41 0.02
C MET A 15 -3.94 6.12 0.04
N ALA A 16 -4.59 6.25 -1.12
CA ALA A 16 -5.85 6.96 -1.27
C ALA A 16 -6.63 6.47 -2.49
N TRP A 17 -7.94 6.62 -2.43
CA TRP A 17 -8.85 6.42 -3.56
C TRP A 17 -9.56 7.73 -3.84
N ILE A 18 -9.41 8.25 -5.05
CA ILE A 18 -10.09 9.47 -5.48
C ILE A 18 -11.27 9.08 -6.36
N ASN A 19 -12.48 9.30 -5.87
CA ASN A 19 -13.70 9.14 -6.63
C ASN A 19 -14.10 10.45 -7.30
N LEU A 20 -13.79 10.56 -8.60
CA LEU A 20 -14.06 11.77 -9.41
C LEU A 20 -15.55 12.16 -9.51
N ARG A 21 -16.48 11.34 -9.03
CA ARG A 21 -17.92 11.67 -8.95
C ARG A 21 -18.32 12.21 -7.58
N GLU A 22 -17.85 11.58 -6.52
CA GLU A 22 -18.35 11.80 -5.16
C GLU A 22 -17.46 12.74 -4.34
N ASP A 23 -16.15 12.74 -4.61
CA ASP A 23 -15.19 13.54 -3.84
C ASP A 23 -15.31 15.02 -4.17
N THR A 24 -15.28 15.83 -3.13
CA THR A 24 -15.25 17.29 -3.18
C THR A 24 -13.81 17.81 -3.28
N ILE A 25 -13.64 19.11 -3.54
CA ILE A 25 -12.32 19.74 -3.60
C ILE A 25 -11.59 19.65 -2.24
N GLN A 26 -12.36 19.67 -1.16
CA GLN A 26 -11.89 19.59 0.23
C GLN A 26 -11.39 18.19 0.59
N ASP A 27 -12.03 17.14 0.05
CA ASP A 27 -11.56 15.75 0.25
C ASP A 27 -10.16 15.54 -0.34
N LEU A 28 -9.77 16.39 -1.30
CA LEU A 28 -8.45 16.38 -1.90
C LEU A 28 -7.41 17.20 -1.11
N ASP A 29 -7.75 17.87 -0.01
CA ASP A 29 -6.81 18.75 0.72
C ASP A 29 -5.75 17.99 1.50
N SER A 30 -6.05 16.77 1.96
CA SER A 30 -5.14 15.97 2.77
C SER A 30 -5.37 14.48 2.57
N TYR A 31 -4.28 13.73 2.48
CA TYR A 31 -4.28 12.29 2.46
C TYR A 31 -3.25 11.78 3.45
N THR A 32 -3.64 10.82 4.28
CA THR A 32 -2.76 10.19 5.26
C THR A 32 -2.93 8.69 5.17
N ILE A 33 -1.80 7.99 5.08
CA ILE A 33 -1.76 6.55 5.32
C ILE A 33 -0.78 6.26 6.44
N LYS A 34 -1.19 5.43 7.39
CA LYS A 34 -0.34 4.81 8.39
C LYS A 34 -0.41 3.30 8.19
N HIS A 35 0.73 2.65 7.97
CA HIS A 35 0.74 1.24 7.61
C HIS A 35 1.98 0.50 8.12
N VAL A 36 1.86 -0.81 8.23
CA VAL A 36 2.97 -1.73 8.48
C VAL A 36 2.95 -2.82 7.42
N VAL A 37 4.11 -3.06 6.82
CA VAL A 37 4.33 -4.09 5.81
C VAL A 37 5.53 -4.92 6.24
N GLY A 38 5.44 -6.25 6.15
CA GLY A 38 6.63 -7.09 6.25
C GLY A 38 7.43 -7.04 4.94
N ALA A 39 8.74 -6.82 5.04
CA ALA A 39 9.61 -6.81 3.88
C ALA A 39 9.53 -8.14 3.12
N SER A 40 9.39 -8.10 1.79
CA SER A 40 9.24 -9.31 0.97
C SER A 40 10.55 -10.07 0.75
N ARG A 41 11.70 -9.45 1.07
CA ARG A 41 13.03 -10.05 1.01
C ARG A 41 14.02 -9.21 1.80
N LYS A 42 15.18 -9.78 2.11
CA LYS A 42 16.34 -9.05 2.63
C LYS A 42 16.82 -8.00 1.62
N GLY A 43 17.13 -6.79 2.06
CA GLY A 43 17.65 -5.73 1.20
C GLY A 43 17.87 -4.39 1.89
N GLU A 44 18.27 -3.39 1.10
CA GLU A 44 18.47 -2.02 1.55
C GLU A 44 17.20 -1.20 1.32
N TYR A 45 16.53 -0.83 2.40
CA TYR A 45 15.37 0.04 2.41
C TYR A 45 15.81 1.50 2.28
N HIS A 46 15.68 2.02 1.06
CA HIS A 46 16.06 3.38 0.71
C HIS A 46 14.92 4.40 0.88
N GLY A 47 13.68 3.94 1.01
CA GLY A 47 12.50 4.81 1.13
C GLY A 47 11.27 4.30 0.39
N VAL A 48 10.33 5.20 0.12
CA VAL A 48 9.00 4.85 -0.42
C VAL A 48 8.88 5.26 -1.88
N CYS A 49 8.31 4.37 -2.69
CA CYS A 49 7.96 4.62 -4.08
C CYS A 49 6.45 4.76 -4.21
N VAL A 50 5.99 5.79 -4.92
CA VAL A 50 4.58 6.13 -5.09
C VAL A 50 4.25 6.29 -6.57
N TRP A 51 3.11 5.73 -6.96
CA TRP A 51 2.55 5.78 -8.30
C TRP A 51 1.03 5.83 -8.23
N PHE A 52 0.35 5.88 -9.37
CA PHE A 52 -1.11 5.92 -9.42
C PHE A 52 -1.69 5.03 -10.51
N GLU A 53 -2.98 4.74 -10.36
CA GLU A 53 -3.79 4.11 -11.38
C GLU A 53 -5.03 4.96 -11.68
N CYS A 54 -5.47 4.98 -12.94
CA CYS A 54 -6.74 5.62 -13.33
C CYS A 54 -7.70 4.56 -13.84
N ASN A 55 -8.90 4.51 -13.26
CA ASN A 55 -9.93 3.54 -13.60
C ASN A 55 -11.00 4.18 -14.48
N PHE A 56 -11.17 3.66 -15.70
CA PHE A 56 -12.15 4.14 -16.68
C PHE A 56 -13.27 3.10 -16.83
N PRO A 57 -14.45 3.31 -16.22
CA PRO A 57 -15.58 2.39 -16.35
C PRO A 57 -16.17 2.43 -17.76
N LYS A 58 -16.56 1.29 -18.32
CA LYS A 58 -17.32 1.24 -19.58
C LYS A 58 -18.82 1.37 -19.27
N LEU A 59 -19.50 2.31 -19.93
CA LEU A 59 -20.91 2.61 -19.64
C LEU A 59 -21.88 1.42 -19.81
N ASN A 60 -21.59 0.51 -20.74
CA ASN A 60 -22.52 -0.56 -21.15
C ASN A 60 -22.09 -1.96 -20.68
N SER A 61 -21.15 -2.08 -19.75
CA SER A 61 -20.64 -3.37 -19.26
C SER A 61 -19.95 -3.21 -17.92
N ASN A 62 -19.83 -4.28 -17.14
CA ASN A 62 -19.02 -4.27 -15.91
C ASN A 62 -17.49 -4.27 -16.16
N ASN A 63 -17.07 -4.04 -17.41
CA ASN A 63 -15.67 -3.97 -17.79
C ASN A 63 -15.10 -2.58 -17.53
N ARG A 64 -13.79 -2.53 -17.28
CA ARG A 64 -13.04 -1.29 -17.03
C ARG A 64 -11.72 -1.30 -17.79
N VAL A 65 -11.23 -0.11 -18.15
CA VAL A 65 -9.87 0.09 -18.63
C VAL A 65 -9.08 0.74 -17.52
N ILE A 66 -7.87 0.24 -17.24
CA ILE A 66 -7.02 0.76 -16.16
C ILE A 66 -5.72 1.26 -16.78
N LEU A 67 -5.41 2.53 -16.58
CA LEU A 67 -4.07 3.07 -16.80
C LEU A 67 -3.26 2.80 -15.53
N LYS A 68 -2.16 2.05 -15.66
CA LYS A 68 -1.26 1.73 -14.55
C LYS A 68 0.09 2.41 -14.77
N THR A 69 0.65 3.00 -13.72
CA THR A 69 1.99 3.62 -13.74
C THR A 69 3.00 2.94 -12.82
N GLY A 70 2.58 1.85 -12.15
CA GLY A 70 3.41 1.11 -11.22
C GLY A 70 4.55 0.34 -11.89
N PRO A 71 5.57 -0.08 -11.11
CA PRO A 71 6.76 -0.78 -11.59
C PRO A 71 6.50 -2.08 -12.35
N GLU A 72 5.36 -2.75 -12.09
CA GLU A 72 5.00 -4.02 -12.76
C GLU A 72 4.31 -3.81 -14.12
N SER A 73 4.07 -2.56 -14.53
CA SER A 73 3.38 -2.21 -15.77
C SER A 73 4.35 -1.58 -16.78
N PRO A 74 4.00 -1.58 -18.09
CA PRO A 74 4.80 -0.88 -19.10
C PRO A 74 5.09 0.58 -18.70
N ALA A 75 6.34 1.00 -18.89
CA ALA A 75 6.79 2.32 -18.46
C ALA A 75 5.99 3.45 -19.12
N THR A 76 5.66 4.46 -18.33
CA THR A 76 4.98 5.68 -18.78
C THR A 76 5.89 6.89 -18.60
N HIS A 77 5.55 8.04 -19.18
CA HIS A 77 6.31 9.27 -18.98
C HIS A 77 6.29 9.78 -17.53
N TRP A 78 5.30 9.36 -16.72
CA TRP A 78 5.22 9.69 -15.29
C TRP A 78 6.28 8.97 -14.46
N LYS A 79 6.73 7.78 -14.90
CA LYS A 79 7.57 6.88 -14.08
C LYS A 79 6.94 6.69 -12.70
N GLN A 80 7.74 6.77 -11.63
CA GLN A 80 7.30 6.73 -10.25
C GLN A 80 7.96 7.87 -9.46
N THR A 81 7.32 8.26 -8.35
CA THR A 81 7.83 9.26 -7.41
C THR A 81 8.50 8.55 -6.25
N ILE A 82 9.70 8.99 -5.84
CA ILE A 82 10.46 8.34 -4.78
C ILE A 82 10.72 9.35 -3.67
N ILE A 83 10.46 8.95 -2.43
CA ILE A 83 10.80 9.67 -1.21
C ILE A 83 11.91 8.87 -0.54
N LEU A 84 13.13 9.39 -0.61
CA LEU A 84 14.31 8.75 -0.03
C LEU A 84 14.41 9.05 1.47
N LEU A 85 14.86 8.05 2.21
CA LEU A 85 15.30 8.25 3.59
C LEU A 85 16.64 8.99 3.61
N PRO A 86 16.97 9.69 4.71
CA PRO A 86 18.29 10.27 4.90
C PRO A 86 19.42 9.23 4.88
N GLU A 87 19.15 8.03 5.40
CA GLU A 87 20.08 6.90 5.49
C GLU A 87 19.31 5.62 5.14
N GLU A 88 19.91 4.74 4.32
CA GLU A 88 19.33 3.43 4.05
C GLU A 88 19.32 2.53 5.30
N GLN A 89 18.31 1.66 5.38
CA GLN A 89 18.18 0.67 6.47
C GLN A 89 18.26 -0.74 5.89
N LEU A 90 19.11 -1.59 6.46
CA LEU A 90 19.12 -3.01 6.11
C LEU A 90 17.93 -3.68 6.77
N VAL A 91 17.10 -4.33 5.97
CA VAL A 91 15.95 -5.12 6.43
C VAL A 91 16.12 -6.57 6.04
N ASP A 92 15.67 -7.48 6.91
CA ASP A 92 15.52 -8.90 6.64
C ASP A 92 14.13 -9.25 6.11
N GLU A 93 13.97 -10.46 5.56
CA GLU A 93 12.67 -10.94 5.10
C GLU A 93 11.64 -10.95 6.26
N GLN A 94 10.43 -10.48 5.96
CA GLN A 94 9.30 -10.25 6.87
C GLN A 94 9.57 -9.22 7.98
N GLU A 95 10.70 -8.51 7.97
CA GLU A 95 10.95 -7.43 8.92
C GLU A 95 9.90 -6.31 8.77
N PRO A 96 9.27 -5.86 9.88
CA PRO A 96 8.20 -4.88 9.81
C PRO A 96 8.75 -3.50 9.44
N ILE A 97 8.28 -2.98 8.31
CA ILE A 97 8.47 -1.60 7.87
C ILE A 97 7.21 -0.82 8.23
N ALA A 98 7.28 -0.02 9.30
CA ALA A 98 6.18 0.81 9.78
C ALA A 98 6.40 2.28 9.39
N PHE A 99 5.41 2.89 8.75
CA PHE A 99 5.50 4.27 8.30
C PHE A 99 4.15 4.98 8.29
N GLN A 100 4.21 6.31 8.30
CA GLN A 100 3.11 7.20 7.95
C GLN A 100 3.55 8.09 6.79
N LEU A 101 2.68 8.22 5.79
CA LEU A 101 2.86 9.13 4.67
C LEU A 101 1.68 10.11 4.63
N ASP A 102 1.99 11.38 4.81
CA ASP A 102 1.04 12.48 4.71
C ASP A 102 1.29 13.28 3.43
N MET A 103 0.21 13.62 2.72
CA MET A 103 0.23 14.48 1.54
C MET A 103 -0.81 15.59 1.71
N ASN A 104 -0.33 16.80 2.01
CA ASN A 104 -1.18 17.95 2.34
C ASN A 104 -1.08 19.04 1.28
N ARG A 105 -2.21 19.55 0.79
CA ARG A 105 -2.28 20.62 -0.19
C ARG A 105 -1.68 21.90 0.40
N ASP A 106 -0.79 22.53 -0.37
CA ASP A 106 -0.19 23.79 0.00
C ASP A 106 -1.22 24.93 -0.03
N GLN A 107 -1.29 25.70 1.05
CA GLN A 107 -2.28 26.76 1.23
C GLN A 107 -2.00 28.01 0.38
N VAL A 108 -0.74 28.22 -0.01
CA VAL A 108 -0.31 29.38 -0.83
C VAL A 108 -0.30 29.00 -2.31
N TYR A 109 0.08 27.76 -2.62
CA TYR A 109 0.20 27.23 -3.98
C TYR A 109 -0.65 25.95 -4.14
N PRO A 110 -1.97 26.05 -4.37
CA PRO A 110 -2.92 24.92 -4.34
C PRO A 110 -2.65 23.76 -5.32
N ARG A 111 -1.74 23.96 -6.29
CA ARG A 111 -1.28 22.92 -7.22
C ARG A 111 -0.11 22.09 -6.67
N ARG A 112 0.38 22.41 -5.46
CA ARG A 112 1.47 21.70 -4.79
C ARG A 112 0.92 20.94 -3.60
N TYR A 113 1.51 19.79 -3.34
CA TYR A 113 1.30 19.03 -2.13
C TYR A 113 2.63 18.88 -1.41
N ASN A 114 2.60 19.03 -0.10
CA ASN A 114 3.72 18.78 0.80
C ASN A 114 3.62 17.33 1.26
N TRP A 115 4.67 16.55 1.00
CA TRP A 115 4.75 15.15 1.34
C TRP A 115 5.64 14.98 2.57
N GLN A 116 5.17 14.22 3.56
CA GLN A 116 5.90 13.93 4.78
C GLN A 116 5.88 12.43 5.04
N LEU A 117 7.06 11.81 5.02
CA LEU A 117 7.26 10.42 5.41
C LEU A 117 7.80 10.38 6.83
N LEU A 118 7.08 9.71 7.73
CA LEU A 118 7.49 9.45 9.10
C LEU A 118 7.71 7.95 9.28
N LEU A 119 8.90 7.55 9.70
CA LEU A 119 9.17 6.18 10.13
C LEU A 119 8.60 5.99 11.53
N LEU A 120 7.90 4.88 11.73
CA LEU A 120 7.22 4.56 12.98
C LEU A 120 7.86 3.36 13.64
N ASP A 121 7.66 3.25 14.95
CA ASP A 121 7.99 2.03 15.68
C ASP A 121 6.92 0.97 15.41
N PRO A 122 7.26 -0.19 14.82
CA PRO A 122 6.30 -1.25 14.52
C PRO A 122 5.63 -1.83 15.79
N GLU A 123 6.22 -1.68 16.97
CA GLU A 123 5.62 -2.12 18.24
C GLU A 123 4.55 -1.15 18.77
N GLN A 124 4.55 0.10 18.30
CA GLN A 124 3.69 1.19 18.81
C GLN A 124 2.54 1.55 17.85
N VAL A 125 2.33 0.75 16.81
CA VAL A 125 1.33 1.02 15.77
C VAL A 125 0.44 -0.19 15.53
N GLU A 126 -0.78 0.07 15.09
CA GLU A 126 -1.69 -0.99 14.67
C GLU A 126 -1.25 -1.57 13.32
N HIS A 127 -1.27 -2.90 13.21
CA HIS A 127 -0.94 -3.62 12.00
C HIS A 127 -2.21 -3.93 11.20
N PRO A 128 -2.13 -3.96 9.85
CA PRO A 128 -3.24 -4.46 9.06
C PRO A 128 -3.53 -5.93 9.40
N VAL A 129 -4.77 -6.37 9.18
CA VAL A 129 -5.15 -7.78 9.38
C VAL A 129 -5.70 -8.33 8.06
N PRO A 130 -5.01 -9.27 7.40
CA PRO A 130 -3.73 -9.87 7.78
C PRO A 130 -2.53 -8.91 7.57
N CYS A 131 -1.46 -9.08 8.36
CA CYS A 131 -0.17 -8.41 8.17
C CYS A 131 0.86 -9.40 7.65
N THR A 132 1.79 -8.94 6.83
CA THR A 132 2.85 -9.77 6.22
C THR A 132 4.16 -9.80 7.01
N CYS A 133 4.22 -9.21 8.21
CA CYS A 133 5.44 -9.16 9.02
C CYS A 133 5.60 -10.38 9.95
N HIS A 134 6.81 -10.56 10.48
CA HIS A 134 7.14 -11.68 11.35
C HIS A 134 6.74 -11.49 12.83
N MET A 135 6.05 -10.41 13.19
CA MET A 135 5.68 -10.17 14.59
C MET A 135 4.73 -11.27 15.08
N THR A 136 4.97 -11.78 16.29
CA THR A 136 4.26 -12.96 16.84
C THR A 136 2.74 -12.79 16.80
N ASN A 137 2.24 -11.61 17.14
CA ASN A 137 0.81 -11.31 17.09
C ASN A 137 0.25 -11.48 15.66
N CYS A 138 0.96 -10.97 14.65
CA CYS A 138 0.56 -11.06 13.24
C CYS A 138 0.51 -12.50 12.76
N ILE A 139 1.54 -13.31 13.06
CA ILE A 139 1.60 -14.74 12.71
C ILE A 139 0.43 -15.50 13.35
N LEU A 140 0.14 -15.21 14.63
CA LEU A 140 -0.96 -15.85 15.34
C LEU A 140 -2.32 -15.48 14.72
N PHE A 141 -2.55 -14.20 14.44
CA PHE A 141 -3.78 -13.73 13.80
C PHE A 141 -3.99 -14.36 12.41
N GLU A 142 -2.94 -14.41 11.59
CA GLU A 142 -3.01 -15.05 10.27
C GLU A 142 -3.37 -16.53 10.40
N THR A 143 -2.71 -17.26 11.29
CA THR A 143 -2.98 -18.69 11.54
C THR A 143 -4.42 -18.94 11.98
N VAL A 144 -4.92 -18.12 12.92
CA VAL A 144 -6.31 -18.21 13.41
C VAL A 144 -7.32 -17.92 12.29
N MET A 145 -7.06 -16.90 11.48
CA MET A 145 -7.91 -16.56 10.31
C MET A 145 -7.97 -17.70 9.30
N LEU A 146 -6.84 -18.36 9.02
CA LEU A 146 -6.78 -19.53 8.12
C LEU A 146 -7.60 -20.70 8.69
N GLN A 147 -7.48 -21.02 9.97
CA GLN A 147 -8.26 -22.08 10.62
C GLN A 147 -9.77 -21.80 10.57
N HIS A 148 -10.20 -20.56 10.86
CA HIS A 148 -11.62 -20.21 10.78
C HIS A 148 -12.16 -20.27 9.35
N ARG A 149 -11.35 -19.88 8.36
CA ARG A 149 -11.71 -19.98 6.94
C ARG A 149 -11.89 -21.44 6.53
N GLU A 150 -10.98 -22.32 6.91
CA GLU A 150 -11.05 -23.76 6.65
C GLU A 150 -12.27 -24.39 7.33
N HIS A 151 -12.56 -24.03 8.59
CA HIS A 151 -13.75 -24.49 9.30
C HIS A 151 -15.03 -24.02 8.61
N ALA A 152 -15.12 -22.76 8.19
CA ALA A 152 -16.29 -22.24 7.47
C ALA A 152 -16.51 -22.96 6.12
N ILE A 153 -15.43 -23.27 5.39
CA ILE A 153 -15.50 -24.02 4.13
C ILE A 153 -15.94 -25.46 4.38
N SER A 154 -15.38 -26.13 5.39
CA SER A 154 -15.75 -27.50 5.77
C SER A 154 -17.22 -27.61 6.16
N GLN A 155 -17.73 -26.69 6.99
CA GLN A 155 -19.14 -26.66 7.38
C GLN A 155 -20.07 -26.43 6.18
N ASN A 156 -19.69 -25.56 5.23
CA ASN A 156 -20.47 -25.36 4.01
C ASN A 156 -20.45 -26.60 3.09
N TRP A 157 -19.35 -27.37 3.06
CA TRP A 157 -19.27 -28.61 2.28
C TRP A 157 -20.16 -29.73 2.83
N HIS A 158 -20.37 -29.78 4.14
CA HIS A 158 -21.28 -30.74 4.80
C HIS A 158 -22.77 -30.38 4.66
N ASN A 159 -23.10 -29.15 4.25
CA ASN A 159 -24.48 -28.69 4.06
C ASN A 159 -24.96 -28.76 2.59
N ILE A 160 -24.11 -29.22 1.67
CA ILE A 160 -24.38 -29.30 0.22
C ILE A 160 -24.33 -30.75 -0.30
N ASN A 161 -23.94 -31.71 0.55
CA ASN A 161 -24.04 -33.16 0.30
C ASN A 161 -25.04 -33.80 1.28
#